data_AF-A0A2N1PHN8-F1
#
_entry.id   AF-A0A2N1PHN8-F1
#
_cell.length_a   1.000
_cell.length_b   1.000
_cell.length_c   1.000
_cell.angle_alpha   90.00
_cell.angle_beta   90.00
_cell.angle_gamma   90.00
#
_symmetry.space_group_name_H-M   'P 1'
#
loop_
_entity.id
_entity.type
_entity.pdbx_description
1 polymer ?
#
loop_
_entity_poly.entity_id
_entity_poly.type
_entity_poly.pdbx_seq_one_letter_code
_entity_poly.pdbx_strand_id
1 'polypeptide(L)'
;MIDKRVYGNTSGYGDQVMLYTLQAGEYTMNVSTYGGIIVNLIAPDKHGRKADIVLGYSTLGEYERSTTYFGALIGRFANRIKDGKFNIDGRNYHVPVNNGPNALHGGPEGLHTKIWNVLTSEVDGAPALHLSYISEEGEMGFPGTLKVHVDYILFPEGKLEITYAAICDRVTPVNLTNHAYFNLAGDGNDVLDHEIQLYCAATSTCRWTTR
;
A
#
# COMPACT_ATOMS: atom_id res chain seq x y z
N MET A 1 13.87 -6.29 -15.71
CA MET A 1 14.49 -7.42 -14.96
C MET A 1 13.81 -7.53 -13.60
N ILE A 2 13.61 -8.75 -13.09
CA ILE A 2 13.08 -8.99 -11.75
C ILE A 2 14.04 -9.92 -11.00
N ASP A 3 14.41 -9.54 -9.78
CA ASP A 3 15.15 -10.38 -8.82
C ASP A 3 14.35 -10.50 -7.51
N LYS A 4 14.65 -11.50 -6.67
CA LYS A 4 14.04 -11.62 -5.35
C LYS A 4 14.98 -12.21 -4.31
N ARG A 5 14.84 -11.74 -3.07
CA ARG A 5 15.57 -12.25 -1.90
C ARG A 5 14.66 -12.34 -0.68
N VAL A 6 15.09 -13.11 0.31
CA VAL A 6 14.45 -13.10 1.63
C VAL A 6 14.63 -11.72 2.25
N TYR A 7 13.53 -11.09 2.65
CA TYR A 7 13.54 -9.81 3.35
C TYR A 7 13.68 -10.01 4.87
N GLY A 8 13.01 -11.02 5.39
CA GLY A 8 13.00 -11.39 6.81
C GLY A 8 11.89 -12.40 7.09
N ASN A 9 11.69 -12.68 8.38
CA ASN A 9 10.55 -13.47 8.86
C ASN A 9 9.69 -12.58 9.77
N THR A 10 8.38 -12.77 9.75
CA THR A 10 7.46 -12.04 10.64
C THR A 10 7.72 -12.40 12.10
N SER A 11 7.55 -11.43 12.98
CA SER A 11 7.82 -11.60 14.42
C SER A 11 6.83 -12.51 15.14
N GLY A 12 5.61 -12.65 14.62
CA GLY A 12 4.54 -13.45 15.24
C GLY A 12 4.67 -14.95 14.99
N TYR A 13 4.59 -15.36 13.71
CA TYR A 13 4.53 -16.77 13.31
C TYR A 13 5.79 -17.25 12.57
N GLY A 14 6.75 -16.37 12.31
CA GLY A 14 7.99 -16.71 11.59
C GLY A 14 7.79 -16.90 10.09
N ASP A 15 6.70 -16.37 9.52
CA ASP A 15 6.42 -16.47 8.10
C ASP A 15 7.46 -15.72 7.29
N GLN A 16 7.97 -16.37 6.24
CA GLN A 16 8.99 -15.77 5.38
C GLN A 16 8.38 -14.68 4.50
N VAL A 17 9.02 -13.51 4.51
CA VAL A 17 8.70 -12.35 3.67
C VAL A 17 9.78 -12.19 2.61
N MET A 18 9.36 -11.97 1.37
CA MET A 18 10.27 -11.77 0.23
C MET A 18 10.30 -10.29 -0.16
N LEU A 19 11.45 -9.86 -0.68
CA LEU A 19 11.63 -8.58 -1.35
C LEU A 19 11.89 -8.83 -2.83
N TYR A 20 11.05 -8.25 -3.69
CA TYR A 20 11.17 -8.29 -5.13
C TYR A 20 11.77 -6.98 -5.65
N THR A 21 12.82 -7.07 -6.45
CA THR A 21 13.46 -5.92 -7.11
C THR A 21 13.00 -5.88 -8.56
N LEU A 22 12.32 -4.81 -8.99
CA LEU A 22 12.06 -4.52 -10.39
C LEU A 22 13.08 -3.49 -10.88
N GLN A 23 13.71 -3.76 -12.02
CA GLN A 23 14.57 -2.80 -12.70
C GLN A 23 14.08 -2.57 -14.13
N ALA A 24 13.83 -1.31 -14.49
CA ALA A 24 13.40 -0.87 -15.80
C ALA A 24 14.10 0.45 -16.19
N GLY A 25 14.94 0.39 -17.22
CA GLY A 25 15.78 1.53 -17.61
C GLY A 25 16.64 2.02 -16.43
N GLU A 26 16.52 3.30 -16.11
CA GLU A 26 17.25 3.94 -15.02
C GLU A 26 16.58 3.78 -13.63
N TYR A 27 15.37 3.21 -13.59
CA TYR A 27 14.53 3.09 -12.39
C TYR A 27 14.64 1.72 -11.74
N THR A 28 14.64 1.71 -10.41
CA THR A 28 14.64 0.49 -9.61
C THR A 28 13.62 0.61 -8.48
N MET A 29 12.76 -0.40 -8.30
CA MET A 29 11.77 -0.44 -7.23
C MET A 29 11.89 -1.74 -6.45
N ASN A 30 11.80 -1.66 -5.12
CA ASN A 30 11.70 -2.85 -4.27
C ASN A 30 10.30 -2.97 -3.68
N VAL A 31 9.68 -4.15 -3.81
CA VAL A 31 8.35 -4.45 -3.27
C VAL A 31 8.40 -5.65 -2.32
N SER A 32 7.88 -5.48 -1.11
CA SER A 32 7.77 -6.55 -0.12
C SER A 32 6.48 -7.35 -0.31
N THR A 33 6.53 -8.66 -0.07
CA THR A 33 5.31 -9.48 0.04
C THR A 33 4.51 -9.10 1.27
N TYR A 34 5.13 -8.56 2.32
CA TYR A 34 4.43 -8.02 3.47
C TYR A 34 3.79 -6.68 3.12
N GLY A 35 2.48 -6.59 3.27
CA GLY A 35 1.66 -5.42 2.97
C GLY A 35 1.66 -4.97 1.51
N GLY A 36 2.27 -5.72 0.59
CA GLY A 36 2.53 -5.27 -0.77
C GLY A 36 3.31 -3.96 -0.83
N ILE A 37 4.20 -3.75 0.14
CA ILE A 37 4.83 -2.45 0.41
C ILE A 37 5.85 -2.11 -0.67
N ILE A 38 5.76 -0.90 -1.23
CA ILE A 38 6.89 -0.29 -1.95
C ILE A 38 7.91 0.17 -0.90
N VAL A 39 9.01 -0.56 -0.79
CA VAL A 39 10.06 -0.31 0.21
C VAL A 39 10.98 0.84 -0.21
N ASN A 40 11.26 0.93 -1.51
CA ASN A 40 11.99 2.04 -2.12
C ASN A 40 11.65 2.17 -3.61
N LEU A 41 11.95 3.34 -4.17
CA LEU A 41 11.85 3.65 -5.59
C LEU A 41 12.99 4.60 -5.96
N ILE A 42 13.98 4.06 -6.65
CA ILE A 42 15.16 4.78 -7.10
C ILE A 42 14.88 5.42 -8.46
N ALA A 43 15.05 6.74 -8.56
CA ALA A 43 14.86 7.52 -9.78
C ALA A 43 16.05 8.45 -10.05
N PRO A 44 16.42 8.70 -11.33
CA PRO A 44 17.44 9.68 -11.69
C PRO A 44 16.91 11.13 -11.69
N ASP A 45 17.76 12.08 -11.32
CA ASP A 45 17.54 13.51 -11.54
C ASP A 45 17.93 13.95 -12.97
N LYS A 46 17.77 15.24 -13.28
CA LYS A 46 18.15 15.82 -14.59
C LYS A 46 19.65 15.71 -14.94
N HIS A 47 20.50 15.36 -13.98
CA HIS A 47 21.93 15.13 -14.16
C HIS A 47 22.30 13.65 -14.11
N GLY A 48 21.31 12.75 -14.05
CA GLY A 48 21.49 11.30 -13.96
C GLY A 48 21.86 10.79 -12.56
N ARG A 49 21.85 11.64 -11.53
CA ARG A 49 22.12 11.21 -10.15
C ARG A 49 20.88 10.50 -9.62
N LYS A 50 21.06 9.30 -9.06
CA LYS A 50 19.95 8.48 -8.55
C LYS A 50 19.76 8.69 -7.06
N ALA A 51 18.50 8.76 -6.63
CA ALA A 51 18.12 8.80 -5.23
C ALA A 51 16.84 7.97 -4.99
N ASP A 52 16.66 7.50 -3.76
CA ASP A 52 15.39 6.91 -3.32
C ASP A 52 14.38 8.03 -3.08
N ILE A 53 13.29 8.02 -3.84
CA ILE A 53 12.29 9.10 -3.80
C ILE A 53 11.04 8.73 -3.01
N VAL A 54 11.03 7.57 -2.32
CA VAL A 54 9.96 7.20 -1.39
C VAL A 54 10.51 6.94 0.00
N LEU A 55 9.75 7.34 1.02
CA LEU A 55 10.10 7.07 2.40
C LEU A 55 9.79 5.61 2.77
N GLY A 56 10.69 5.01 3.54
CA GLY A 56 10.57 3.64 4.01
C GLY A 56 11.47 3.36 5.22
N TYR A 57 11.42 2.12 5.68
CA TYR A 57 12.32 1.60 6.72
C TYR A 57 13.35 0.63 6.15
N SER A 58 14.41 0.39 6.91
CA SER A 58 15.48 -0.54 6.50
C SER A 58 15.10 -2.00 6.72
N THR A 59 14.25 -2.30 7.70
CA THR A 59 13.96 -3.68 8.12
C THR A 59 12.47 -4.00 8.19
N LEU A 60 12.13 -5.27 7.99
CA LEU A 60 10.76 -5.79 8.14
C LEU A 60 10.17 -5.48 9.53
N GLY A 61 10.97 -5.66 10.58
CA GLY A 61 10.48 -5.43 11.94
C GLY A 61 10.11 -3.97 12.23
N GLU A 62 10.72 -3.00 11.54
CA GLU A 62 10.29 -1.60 11.63
C GLU A 62 8.93 -1.38 10.97
N TYR A 63 8.70 -2.02 9.81
CA TYR A 63 7.38 -2.01 9.16
C TYR A 63 6.29 -2.64 10.05
N GLU A 64 6.57 -3.78 10.69
CA GLU A 64 5.61 -4.45 11.59
C GLU A 64 5.22 -3.59 12.81
N ARG A 65 6.12 -2.73 13.29
CA ARG A 65 5.88 -1.83 14.43
C ARG A 65 5.34 -0.46 14.04
N SER A 66 5.37 -0.12 12.76
CA SER A 66 5.02 1.22 12.29
C SER A 66 3.52 1.43 12.26
N THR A 67 3.11 2.67 12.46
CA THR A 67 1.73 3.14 12.28
C THR A 67 1.61 4.17 11.14
N THR A 68 2.69 4.36 10.37
CA THR A 68 2.77 5.38 9.31
C THR A 68 2.33 4.85 7.94
N TYR A 69 2.23 3.53 7.79
CA TYR A 69 1.79 2.86 6.54
C TYR A 69 2.69 3.10 5.32
N PHE A 70 3.97 3.44 5.50
CA PHE A 70 4.87 3.74 4.38
C PHE A 70 4.81 2.69 3.27
N GLY A 71 4.42 3.13 2.07
CA GLY A 71 4.43 2.33 0.85
C GLY A 71 3.41 1.19 0.80
N ALA A 72 2.60 0.99 1.85
CA ALA A 72 1.75 -0.18 1.99
C ALA A 72 0.49 -0.14 1.12
N LEU A 73 0.00 -1.32 0.75
CA LEU A 73 -1.35 -1.49 0.22
C LEU A 73 -2.38 -1.40 1.34
N ILE A 74 -3.32 -0.49 1.16
CA ILE A 74 -4.36 -0.17 2.14
C ILE A 74 -5.68 -0.77 1.69
N GLY A 75 -6.37 -1.43 2.63
CA GLY A 75 -7.73 -1.92 2.46
C GLY A 75 -8.21 -2.73 3.67
N ARG A 76 -9.45 -3.22 3.67
CA ARG A 76 -10.47 -3.12 2.60
C ARG A 76 -11.02 -1.72 2.37
N PHE A 77 -10.87 -0.81 3.35
CA PHE A 77 -11.33 0.57 3.22
C PHE A 77 -10.22 1.54 3.64
N ALA A 78 -9.70 2.28 2.66
CA ALA A 78 -8.74 3.35 2.89
C ALA A 78 -9.40 4.55 3.58
N ASN A 79 -8.61 5.22 4.43
CA ASN A 79 -9.05 6.31 5.29
C ASN A 79 -10.02 5.83 6.39
N ARG A 80 -10.90 6.72 6.88
CA ARG A 80 -11.64 6.53 8.14
C ARG A 80 -13.06 6.04 7.93
N ILE A 81 -13.49 5.15 8.82
CA ILE A 81 -14.89 4.80 9.05
C ILE A 81 -15.27 5.34 10.44
N LYS A 82 -16.24 6.25 10.48
CA LYS A 82 -16.69 6.90 11.70
C LYS A 82 -17.16 5.85 12.71
N ASP A 83 -16.68 5.95 13.95
CA ASP A 83 -17.02 5.04 15.06
C ASP A 83 -16.73 3.55 14.77
N GLY A 84 -15.94 3.27 13.70
CA GLY A 84 -15.74 1.93 13.18
C GLY A 84 -17.01 1.26 12.63
N LYS A 85 -18.08 2.00 12.37
CA LYS A 85 -19.40 1.42 12.07
C LYS A 85 -19.91 1.82 10.70
N PHE A 86 -20.56 0.86 10.04
CA PHE A 86 -21.32 1.09 8.81
C PHE A 86 -22.52 0.13 8.77
N ASN A 87 -23.47 0.43 7.88
CA ASN A 87 -24.69 -0.35 7.70
C ASN A 87 -24.83 -0.75 6.23
N ILE A 88 -25.21 -2.00 5.98
CA ILE A 88 -25.60 -2.52 4.66
C ILE A 88 -26.96 -3.18 4.83
N ASP A 89 -27.96 -2.68 4.09
CA ASP A 89 -29.32 -3.22 4.07
C ASP A 89 -29.94 -3.45 5.47
N GLY A 90 -29.73 -2.49 6.38
CA GLY A 90 -30.26 -2.55 7.74
C GLY A 90 -29.41 -3.36 8.72
N ARG A 91 -28.38 -4.07 8.26
CA ARG A 91 -27.44 -4.80 9.12
C ARG A 91 -26.22 -3.94 9.47
N ASN A 92 -25.94 -3.84 10.77
CA ASN A 92 -24.78 -3.12 11.29
C ASN A 92 -23.52 -4.01 11.27
N TYR A 93 -22.41 -3.40 10.83
CA TYR A 93 -21.07 -3.98 10.83
C TYR A 93 -20.12 -3.10 11.63
N HIS A 94 -19.06 -3.71 12.16
CA HIS A 94 -18.10 -3.03 13.02
C HIS A 94 -16.67 -3.43 12.68
N VAL A 95 -15.87 -2.45 12.27
CA VAL A 95 -14.42 -2.55 12.10
C VAL A 95 -13.75 -2.11 13.39
N PRO A 96 -12.75 -2.86 13.91
CA PRO A 96 -12.03 -2.45 15.10
C PRO A 96 -11.46 -1.03 15.00
N VAL A 97 -11.72 -0.24 16.03
CA VAL A 97 -11.27 1.15 16.15
C VAL A 97 -9.78 1.17 16.47
N ASN A 98 -9.00 1.84 15.62
CA ASN A 98 -7.55 1.99 15.75
C ASN A 98 -7.06 3.44 15.57
N ASN A 99 -7.97 4.41 15.41
CA ASN A 99 -7.63 5.82 15.29
C ASN A 99 -8.63 6.71 16.02
N GLY A 100 -8.38 6.98 17.31
CA GLY A 100 -9.31 7.70 18.16
C GLY A 100 -10.62 6.92 18.29
N PRO A 101 -11.80 7.52 18.00
CA PRO A 101 -13.06 6.78 17.97
C PRO A 101 -13.28 6.01 16.66
N ASN A 102 -12.43 6.17 15.64
CA ASN A 102 -12.68 5.69 14.28
C ASN A 102 -11.84 4.43 13.93
N ALA A 103 -12.33 3.65 12.96
CA ALA A 103 -11.48 2.71 12.25
C ALA A 103 -10.75 3.44 11.11
N LEU A 104 -9.49 3.11 10.88
CA LEU A 104 -8.61 3.71 9.89
C LEU A 104 -7.93 2.61 9.08
N HIS A 105 -7.89 2.79 7.75
CA HIS A 105 -7.10 1.98 6.82
C HIS A 105 -7.39 0.47 6.90
N GLY A 106 -8.67 0.13 7.08
CA GLY A 106 -9.14 -1.27 7.19
C GLY A 106 -9.01 -1.88 8.59
N GLY A 107 -8.58 -1.11 9.59
CA GLY A 107 -8.41 -1.56 10.97
C GLY A 107 -6.97 -2.00 11.30
N PRO A 108 -6.71 -2.44 12.55
CA PRO A 108 -5.36 -2.74 13.04
C PRO A 108 -4.64 -3.89 12.32
N GLU A 109 -5.36 -4.85 11.73
CA GLU A 109 -4.79 -5.94 10.94
C GLU A 109 -5.31 -5.93 9.50
N GLY A 110 -5.45 -4.73 8.92
CA GLY A 110 -5.86 -4.55 7.52
C GLY A 110 -4.85 -5.09 6.51
N LEU A 111 -5.09 -4.86 5.21
CA LEU A 111 -4.28 -5.45 4.12
C LEU A 111 -2.77 -5.11 4.18
N HIS A 112 -2.43 -4.01 4.84
CA HIS A 112 -1.04 -3.55 5.04
C HIS A 112 -0.21 -4.48 5.94
N THR A 113 -0.83 -5.36 6.74
CA THR A 113 -0.11 -6.31 7.61
C THR A 113 -0.07 -7.73 7.04
N LYS A 114 -0.69 -7.98 5.88
CA LYS A 114 -0.85 -9.32 5.32
C LYS A 114 0.33 -9.68 4.42
N ILE A 115 0.64 -10.97 4.33
CA ILE A 115 1.61 -11.48 3.36
C ILE A 115 0.86 -11.82 2.08
N TRP A 116 1.20 -11.13 1.00
CA TRP A 116 0.61 -11.28 -0.31
C TRP A 116 1.29 -12.41 -1.08
N ASN A 117 0.51 -13.17 -1.83
CA ASN A 117 1.04 -14.05 -2.85
C ASN A 117 1.51 -13.20 -4.04
N VAL A 118 2.67 -13.51 -4.62
CA VAL A 118 3.26 -12.72 -5.71
C VAL A 118 3.66 -13.61 -6.87
N LEU A 119 3.16 -13.27 -8.05
CA LEU A 119 3.63 -13.79 -9.33
C LEU A 119 4.38 -12.69 -10.09
N THR A 120 5.30 -13.08 -10.95
CA THR A 120 6.12 -12.16 -11.75
C THR A 120 5.85 -12.39 -13.23
N SER A 121 5.80 -11.32 -14.02
CA SER A 121 5.71 -11.43 -15.48
C SER A 121 6.41 -10.23 -16.15
N GLU A 122 6.24 -10.15 -17.47
CA GLU A 122 6.59 -8.98 -18.27
C GLU A 122 5.34 -8.50 -19.01
N VAL A 123 5.05 -7.20 -18.96
CA VAL A 123 3.94 -6.56 -19.64
C VAL A 123 4.51 -5.48 -20.55
N ASP A 124 4.31 -5.62 -21.86
CA ASP A 124 4.84 -4.69 -22.88
C ASP A 124 6.35 -4.42 -22.75
N GLY A 125 7.14 -5.43 -22.39
CA GLY A 125 8.58 -5.29 -22.18
C GLY A 125 9.00 -4.78 -20.80
N ALA A 126 8.05 -4.47 -19.91
CA ALA A 126 8.29 -3.95 -18.57
C ALA A 126 8.11 -5.03 -17.49
N PRO A 127 8.96 -5.08 -16.45
CA PRO A 127 8.79 -5.99 -15.33
C PRO A 127 7.48 -5.72 -14.58
N ALA A 128 6.74 -6.78 -14.26
CA ALA A 128 5.48 -6.71 -13.55
C ALA A 128 5.43 -7.67 -12.35
N LEU A 129 4.86 -7.22 -11.24
CA LEU A 129 4.45 -8.05 -10.11
C LEU A 129 2.92 -8.10 -10.02
N HIS A 130 2.38 -9.29 -9.83
CA HIS A 130 0.95 -9.55 -9.62
C HIS A 130 0.76 -10.05 -8.20
N LEU A 131 0.22 -9.19 -7.34
CA LEU A 131 -0.02 -9.48 -5.93
C LEU A 131 -1.46 -9.95 -5.77
N SER A 132 -1.67 -10.98 -4.97
CA SER A 132 -3.01 -11.43 -4.59
C SER A 132 -3.15 -11.74 -3.11
N TYR A 133 -4.33 -11.43 -2.57
CA TYR A 133 -4.72 -11.77 -1.21
C TYR A 133 -6.22 -12.08 -1.15
N ILE A 134 -6.58 -13.08 -0.34
CA ILE A 134 -7.97 -13.41 -0.06
C ILE A 134 -8.27 -12.95 1.36
N SER A 135 -9.10 -11.94 1.47
CA SER A 135 -9.63 -11.47 2.74
C SER A 135 -10.95 -12.20 2.98
N GLU A 136 -11.02 -13.04 4.01
CA GLU A 136 -12.17 -13.91 4.23
C GLU A 136 -13.40 -13.17 4.81
N GLU A 137 -14.60 -13.77 4.72
CA GLU A 137 -15.80 -13.26 5.39
C GLU A 137 -15.51 -12.92 6.86
N GLY A 138 -15.85 -11.70 7.26
CA GLY A 138 -15.69 -11.21 8.62
C GLY A 138 -14.29 -10.72 8.97
N GLU A 139 -13.30 -10.80 8.05
CA GLU A 139 -11.98 -10.24 8.30
C GLU A 139 -12.07 -8.74 8.60
N MET A 140 -11.51 -8.33 9.73
CA MET A 140 -11.62 -6.98 10.28
C MET A 140 -13.08 -6.47 10.41
N GLY A 141 -14.06 -7.37 10.46
CA GLY A 141 -15.48 -7.05 10.59
C GLY A 141 -16.19 -6.73 9.27
N PHE A 142 -15.53 -6.87 8.11
CA PHE A 142 -16.14 -6.65 6.80
C PHE A 142 -16.89 -7.91 6.32
N PRO A 143 -18.12 -7.78 5.76
CA PRO A 143 -18.82 -8.91 5.16
C PRO A 143 -18.20 -9.33 3.83
N GLY A 144 -18.46 -10.57 3.45
CA GLY A 144 -18.04 -11.21 2.20
C GLY A 144 -16.57 -11.61 2.19
N THR A 145 -16.26 -12.68 1.48
CA THR A 145 -14.88 -12.95 1.07
C THR A 145 -14.54 -12.03 -0.10
N LEU A 146 -13.43 -11.30 0.01
CA LEU A 146 -12.91 -10.38 -1.00
C LEU A 146 -11.58 -10.93 -1.54
N LYS A 147 -11.56 -11.26 -2.83
CA LYS A 147 -10.33 -11.59 -3.56
C LYS A 147 -9.77 -10.31 -4.14
N VAL A 148 -8.58 -9.92 -3.72
CA VAL A 148 -7.91 -8.68 -4.14
C VAL A 148 -6.70 -9.03 -5.01
N HIS A 149 -6.57 -8.32 -6.11
CA HIS A 149 -5.41 -8.35 -7.01
C HIS A 149 -4.86 -6.94 -7.15
N VAL A 150 -3.54 -6.81 -7.07
CA VAL A 150 -2.83 -5.56 -7.30
C VAL A 150 -1.63 -5.82 -8.20
N ASP A 151 -1.57 -5.10 -9.32
CA ASP A 151 -0.45 -5.19 -10.25
C ASP A 151 0.46 -3.98 -10.06
N TYR A 152 1.76 -4.22 -9.95
CA TYR A 152 2.80 -3.20 -10.05
C TYR A 152 3.58 -3.40 -11.34
N ILE A 153 3.59 -2.40 -12.21
CA ILE A 153 4.35 -2.42 -13.46
C ILE A 153 5.25 -1.20 -13.52
N LEU A 154 6.55 -1.42 -13.67
CA LEU A 154 7.55 -0.35 -13.76
C LEU A 154 8.10 -0.27 -15.17
N PHE A 155 7.75 0.80 -15.90
CA PHE A 155 8.17 1.02 -17.27
C PHE A 155 9.50 1.80 -17.36
N PRO A 156 10.32 1.58 -18.40
CA PRO A 156 11.65 2.17 -18.53
C PRO A 156 11.66 3.71 -18.67
N GLU A 157 10.55 4.31 -19.08
CA GLU A 157 10.35 5.77 -19.16
C GLU A 157 10.03 6.44 -17.81
N GLY A 158 9.97 5.69 -16.71
CA GLY A 158 9.70 6.24 -15.38
C GLY A 158 8.22 6.28 -15.00
N LYS A 159 7.39 5.50 -15.69
CA LYS A 159 6.00 5.29 -15.31
C LYS A 159 5.90 4.09 -14.37
N LEU A 160 5.41 4.31 -13.16
CA LEU A 160 4.91 3.26 -12.27
C LEU A 160 3.39 3.19 -12.41
N GLU A 161 2.88 2.04 -12.85
CA GLU A 161 1.46 1.76 -12.90
C GLU A 161 1.06 0.84 -11.75
N ILE A 162 -0.03 1.19 -11.07
CA ILE A 162 -0.63 0.41 -9.99
C ILE A 162 -2.09 0.16 -10.32
N THR A 163 -2.45 -1.09 -10.62
CA THR A 163 -3.82 -1.46 -10.99
C THR A 163 -4.44 -2.30 -9.88
N TYR A 164 -5.66 -1.96 -9.49
CA TYR A 164 -6.41 -2.66 -8.45
C TYR A 164 -7.61 -3.38 -9.07
N ALA A 165 -7.79 -4.65 -8.74
CA ALA A 165 -8.99 -5.41 -9.04
C ALA A 165 -9.47 -6.16 -7.80
N ALA A 166 -10.78 -6.22 -7.59
CA ALA A 166 -11.34 -6.97 -6.48
C ALA A 166 -12.67 -7.60 -6.86
N ILE A 167 -12.92 -8.82 -6.35
CA ILE A 167 -14.18 -9.54 -6.52
C ILE A 167 -14.65 -9.97 -5.13
N CYS A 168 -15.90 -9.65 -4.81
CA CYS A 168 -16.56 -10.04 -3.56
C CYS A 168 -17.74 -10.98 -3.84
N ASP A 169 -18.00 -11.90 -2.92
CA ASP A 169 -19.17 -12.80 -2.97
C ASP A 169 -20.42 -12.22 -2.25
N ARG A 170 -20.26 -11.09 -1.56
CA ARG A 170 -21.33 -10.33 -0.88
C ARG A 170 -21.08 -8.83 -0.97
N VAL A 171 -22.14 -8.05 -0.84
CA VAL A 171 -22.06 -6.57 -0.80
C VAL A 171 -21.16 -6.15 0.36
N THR A 172 -20.11 -5.40 0.05
CA THR A 172 -19.09 -4.95 1.02
C THR A 172 -18.43 -3.67 0.52
N PRO A 173 -18.06 -2.72 1.41
CA PRO A 173 -17.32 -1.54 0.98
C PRO A 173 -15.88 -1.91 0.61
N VAL A 174 -15.42 -1.40 -0.53
CA VAL A 174 -14.04 -1.58 -1.00
C VAL A 174 -13.50 -0.22 -1.44
N ASN A 175 -12.38 0.17 -0.87
CA ASN A 175 -11.63 1.38 -1.21
C ASN A 175 -10.14 1.09 -1.00
N LEU A 176 -9.41 0.87 -2.09
CA LEU A 176 -8.01 0.44 -2.07
C LEU A 176 -7.09 1.58 -2.53
N THR A 177 -5.89 1.66 -1.94
CA THR A 177 -4.85 2.61 -2.37
C THR A 177 -3.46 2.08 -1.99
N ASN A 178 -2.42 2.70 -2.52
CA ASN A 178 -1.06 2.60 -2.01
C ASN A 178 -0.77 3.84 -1.14
N HIS A 179 0.04 3.69 -0.09
CA HIS A 179 0.36 4.75 0.86
C HIS A 179 1.84 5.16 0.82
N ALA A 180 2.46 5.15 -0.36
CA ALA A 180 3.80 5.70 -0.59
C ALA A 180 3.86 7.20 -0.24
N TYR A 181 4.91 7.58 0.45
CA TYR A 181 5.23 8.98 0.75
C TYR A 181 6.43 9.36 -0.10
N PHE A 182 6.28 10.39 -0.93
CA PHE A 182 7.31 10.80 -1.87
C PHE A 182 8.13 11.96 -1.33
N ASN A 183 9.44 11.90 -1.53
CA ASN A 183 10.32 13.05 -1.50
C ASN A 183 11.19 13.05 -2.76
N LEU A 184 10.83 13.88 -3.75
CA LEU A 184 11.57 13.98 -5.02
C LEU A 184 13.01 14.52 -4.86
N ALA A 185 13.36 15.10 -3.71
CA ALA A 185 14.73 15.51 -3.40
C ALA A 185 15.60 14.33 -2.90
N GLY A 186 15.02 13.14 -2.70
CA GLY A 186 15.69 11.98 -2.16
C GLY A 186 15.86 12.09 -0.64
N ASP A 187 17.10 12.09 -0.18
CA ASP A 187 17.52 12.28 1.23
C ASP A 187 17.24 13.72 1.76
N GLY A 188 16.32 14.45 1.14
CA GLY A 188 15.89 15.78 1.59
C GLY A 188 15.18 15.70 2.95
N ASN A 189 15.40 16.71 3.78
CA ASN A 189 14.83 16.76 5.14
C ASN A 189 13.32 17.04 5.17
N ASP A 190 12.79 17.73 4.15
CA ASP A 190 11.39 18.08 4.05
C ASP A 190 10.93 18.13 2.57
N VAL A 191 9.67 18.52 2.37
CA VAL A 191 9.02 18.64 1.05
C VAL A 191 8.54 20.07 0.76
N LEU A 192 9.08 21.07 1.47
CA LEU A 192 8.56 22.44 1.41
C LEU A 192 8.88 23.16 0.10
N ASP A 193 9.95 22.72 -0.58
CA ASP A 193 10.34 23.22 -1.91
C ASP A 193 9.63 22.49 -3.06
N HIS A 194 8.77 21.50 -2.77
CA HIS A 194 8.00 20.80 -3.80
C HIS A 194 6.85 21.66 -4.30
N GLU A 195 6.77 21.79 -5.62
CA GLU A 195 5.62 22.40 -6.27
C GLU A 195 4.53 21.35 -6.49
N ILE A 196 3.32 21.63 -6.02
CA ILE A 196 2.16 20.75 -6.16
C ILE A 196 1.09 21.40 -7.03
N GLN A 197 0.54 20.65 -7.98
CA GLN A 197 -0.63 21.02 -8.75
C GLN A 197 -1.70 19.93 -8.62
N LEU A 198 -2.88 20.30 -8.13
CA LEU A 198 -4.03 19.40 -8.02
C LEU A 198 -5.16 19.91 -8.90
N TYR A 199 -5.60 19.07 -9.85
CA TYR A 199 -6.75 19.37 -10.71
C TYR A 199 -8.06 18.95 -10.00
N CYS A 200 -8.47 19.71 -8.99
CA CYS A 200 -9.73 19.48 -8.27
C CYS A 200 -10.48 20.80 -8.01
N ALA A 201 -11.81 20.75 -8.08
CA ALA A 201 -12.66 21.91 -7.84
C ALA A 201 -13.12 22.06 -6.38
N ALA A 202 -12.93 21.02 -5.55
CA ALA A 202 -13.34 21.01 -4.16
C ALA A 202 -12.45 20.10 -3.32
N THR A 203 -12.27 20.47 -2.05
CA THR A 203 -11.59 19.67 -1.03
C THR A 203 -12.50 19.49 0.17
N SER A 204 -12.61 18.27 0.68
CA SER A 204 -13.29 18.00 1.94
C SER A 204 -12.31 18.06 3.10
N THR A 205 -12.42 19.08 3.96
CA THR A 205 -11.68 19.09 5.22
C THR A 205 -12.41 18.24 6.26
N CYS A 206 -11.78 17.16 6.69
CA CYS A 206 -12.31 16.36 7.79
C CYS A 206 -11.99 17.05 9.12
N ARG A 207 -12.91 17.87 9.63
CA ARG A 207 -12.78 18.51 10.96
C ARG A 207 -13.14 17.51 12.05
N TRP A 208 -12.14 16.82 12.58
CA TRP A 208 -12.29 16.00 13.78
C TRP A 208 -12.02 16.89 14.99
N THR A 209 -13.08 17.45 15.59
CA THR A 209 -12.93 18.07 16.91
C THR A 209 -12.61 16.97 17.91
N THR A 210 -11.40 16.98 18.47
CA THR A 210 -11.07 16.23 19.68
C THR A 210 -12.01 16.70 20.79
N ARG A 211 -12.98 15.88 21.15
CA ARG A 211 -13.62 15.95 22.46
C ARG A 211 -13.15 14.77 23.28
#